data_AF-A0A060TA39-F1
#
_entry.id   AF-A0A060TA39-F1
#
_cell.length_a   1.000
_cell.length_b   1.000
_cell.length_c   1.000
_cell.angle_alpha   90.00
_cell.angle_beta   90.00
_cell.angle_gamma   90.00
#
_symmetry.space_group_name_H-M   'P 1'
#
loop_
_entity.id
_entity.type
_entity.pdbx_description
1 polymer ?
#
loop_
_entity_poly.entity_id
_entity_poly.type
_entity_poly.pdbx_seq_one_letter_code
_entity_poly.pdbx_strand_id
1 'polypeptide(L)'
;MRLSLLIGSLTVLGTVQAADVAKYIVFFKDGTGVPDGVVTSVKNQLQSLGAVITHEYTTVLKGFAVTAPEEAMESFEIQAQDFEYPITVEQDKVVCKYRNKRSALGA
;
A
#
# COMPACT_ATOMS: atom_id res chain seq x y z
N MET A 1 -47.49 -40.53 7.81
CA MET A 1 -46.02 -40.44 7.67
C MET A 1 -45.57 -39.06 8.14
N ARG A 2 -44.76 -38.98 9.20
CA ARG A 2 -44.13 -37.72 9.63
C ARG A 2 -42.64 -37.86 9.33
N LEU A 3 -42.17 -37.14 8.30
CA LEU A 3 -40.76 -37.10 7.91
C LEU A 3 -40.15 -35.86 8.55
N SER A 4 -39.46 -36.04 9.67
CA SER A 4 -38.77 -34.97 10.39
C SER A 4 -37.42 -34.71 9.71
N LEU A 5 -37.26 -33.52 9.14
CA LEU A 5 -36.04 -33.05 8.49
C LEU A 5 -35.08 -32.48 9.55
N LEU A 6 -33.95 -33.14 9.78
CA LEU A 6 -32.86 -32.65 10.64
C LEU A 6 -31.89 -31.83 9.76
N ILE A 7 -31.96 -30.50 9.84
CA ILE A 7 -31.02 -29.60 9.18
C ILE A 7 -29.87 -29.35 10.17
N GLY A 8 -28.70 -29.94 9.93
CA GLY A 8 -27.48 -29.65 10.69
C GLY A 8 -26.88 -28.33 10.24
N SER A 9 -26.67 -27.38 11.15
CA SER A 9 -26.00 -26.11 10.83
C SER A 9 -24.48 -26.34 10.72
N LEU A 10 -23.93 -26.17 9.52
CA LEU A 10 -22.49 -26.15 9.28
C LEU A 10 -21.94 -24.78 9.67
N THR A 11 -21.33 -24.68 10.85
CA THR A 11 -20.62 -23.47 11.28
C THR A 11 -19.22 -23.47 10.68
N VAL A 12 -18.99 -22.59 9.70
CA VAL A 12 -17.63 -22.35 9.17
C VAL A 12 -16.94 -21.39 10.12
N LEU A 13 -15.99 -21.89 10.92
CA LEU A 13 -15.04 -21.05 11.65
C LEU A 13 -14.04 -20.47 10.64
N GLY A 14 -14.21 -19.21 10.27
CA GLY A 14 -13.21 -18.48 9.49
C GLY A 14 -11.99 -18.18 10.36
N THR A 15 -10.80 -18.63 9.93
CA THR A 15 -9.53 -18.22 10.54
C THR A 15 -9.17 -16.83 10.04
N VAL A 16 -8.97 -15.87 10.94
CA VAL A 16 -8.39 -14.56 10.60
C VAL A 16 -6.90 -14.78 10.37
N GLN A 17 -6.47 -14.77 9.10
CA GLN A 17 -5.06 -14.74 8.74
C GLN A 17 -4.53 -13.33 9.03
N ALA A 18 -3.41 -13.22 9.76
CA ALA A 18 -2.69 -11.95 9.84
C ALA A 18 -2.14 -11.62 8.45
N ALA A 19 -2.58 -10.52 7.85
CA ALA A 19 -2.03 -10.04 6.59
C ALA A 19 -0.60 -9.51 6.83
N ASP A 20 0.33 -9.85 5.94
CA ASP A 20 1.67 -9.27 5.97
C ASP A 20 1.59 -7.79 5.56
N VAL A 21 2.27 -6.92 6.31
CA VAL A 21 2.18 -5.47 6.16
C VAL A 21 3.56 -4.90 5.86
N ALA A 22 3.67 -4.16 4.77
CA ALA A 22 4.90 -3.49 4.38
C ALA A 22 4.69 -2.00 4.14
N LYS A 23 5.80 -1.28 3.95
CA LYS A 23 5.82 0.16 3.65
C LYS A 23 6.13 0.36 2.18
N TYR A 24 5.42 1.30 1.57
CA TYR A 24 5.52 1.61 0.15
C TYR A 24 5.56 3.12 -0.07
N ILE A 25 6.09 3.50 -1.22
CA ILE A 25 6.02 4.83 -1.79
C ILE A 25 5.20 4.72 -3.07
N VAL A 26 4.12 5.51 -3.15
CA VAL A 26 3.25 5.59 -4.32
C VAL A 26 3.42 6.98 -4.92
N PHE A 27 3.80 7.07 -6.19
CA PHE A 27 3.99 8.35 -6.85
C PHE A 27 3.50 8.37 -8.30
N PHE A 28 3.07 9.54 -8.76
CA PHE A 28 2.60 9.77 -10.11
C PHE A 28 3.76 10.21 -11.00
N LYS A 29 3.92 9.57 -12.17
CA LYS A 29 5.05 9.85 -13.08
C LYS A 29 5.04 11.30 -13.62
N ASP A 30 3.85 11.85 -13.84
CA ASP A 30 3.66 13.21 -14.35
C ASP A 30 3.60 14.28 -13.24
N GLY A 31 3.93 13.91 -12.00
CA GLY A 31 4.18 14.82 -10.87
C GLY A 31 3.25 16.03 -10.81
N THR A 32 3.77 17.20 -11.21
CA THR A 32 3.07 18.49 -11.16
C THR A 32 1.82 18.60 -12.05
N GLY A 33 1.68 17.76 -13.08
CA GLY A 33 0.54 17.74 -13.98
C GLY A 33 -0.70 17.03 -13.42
N VAL A 34 -0.57 16.32 -12.30
CA VAL A 34 -1.65 15.50 -11.75
C VAL A 34 -2.57 16.35 -10.85
N PRO A 35 -3.89 16.42 -11.09
CA PRO A 35 -4.82 17.15 -10.24
C PRO A 35 -4.91 16.59 -8.82
N ASP A 36 -5.11 17.44 -7.81
CA ASP A 36 -5.20 17.02 -6.40
C ASP A 36 -6.38 16.06 -6.14
N GLY A 37 -7.45 16.18 -6.93
CA GLY A 37 -8.60 15.26 -6.86
C GLY A 37 -8.22 13.83 -7.23
N VAL A 38 -7.33 13.64 -8.21
CA VAL A 38 -6.82 12.31 -8.59
C VAL A 38 -5.98 11.72 -7.47
N VAL A 39 -5.05 12.50 -6.91
CA VAL A 39 -4.23 12.08 -5.77
C VAL A 39 -5.10 11.66 -4.59
N THR A 40 -6.13 12.45 -4.29
CA THR A 40 -7.08 12.18 -3.19
C THR A 40 -7.88 10.91 -3.45
N SER A 41 -8.33 10.69 -4.68
CA SER A 41 -9.05 9.46 -5.07
C SER A 41 -8.20 8.22 -4.83
N VAL A 42 -6.93 8.25 -5.23
CA VAL A 42 -5.99 7.13 -5.04
C VAL A 42 -5.72 6.88 -3.55
N LYS A 43 -5.55 7.93 -2.74
CA LYS A 43 -5.42 7.79 -1.28
C LYS A 43 -6.65 7.11 -0.67
N ASN A 44 -7.84 7.54 -1.05
CA ASN A 44 -9.10 6.98 -0.55
C ASN A 44 -9.26 5.49 -0.94
N GLN A 45 -8.86 5.12 -2.15
CA GLN A 45 -8.88 3.74 -2.61
C GLN A 45 -7.92 2.85 -1.82
N LEU A 46 -6.70 3.32 -1.53
CA LEU A 46 -5.77 2.56 -0.70
C LEU A 46 -6.27 2.46 0.76
N GLN A 47 -6.83 3.53 1.30
CA GLN A 47 -7.42 3.52 2.64
C GLN A 47 -8.59 2.55 2.75
N SER A 48 -9.42 2.41 1.72
CA SER A 48 -10.53 1.43 1.72
C SER A 48 -10.04 -0.03 1.68
N LEU A 49 -8.80 -0.26 1.25
CA LEU A 49 -8.10 -1.55 1.30
C LEU A 49 -7.33 -1.77 2.62
N GLY A 50 -7.52 -0.91 3.63
CA GLY A 50 -6.88 -1.03 4.93
C GLY A 50 -5.48 -0.41 5.00
N ALA A 51 -5.09 0.39 4.00
CA ALA A 51 -3.80 1.08 4.01
C ALA A 51 -3.83 2.37 4.85
N VAL A 52 -2.67 2.76 5.38
CA VAL A 52 -2.48 3.96 6.20
C VAL A 52 -1.46 4.88 5.53
N ILE A 53 -1.89 6.09 5.18
CA ILE A 53 -1.01 7.12 4.63
C ILE A 53 -0.11 7.65 5.75
N THR A 54 1.21 7.67 5.52
CA THR A 54 2.20 8.06 6.53
C THR A 54 2.86 9.40 6.23
N HIS A 55 3.09 9.71 4.96
CA HIS A 55 3.71 10.96 4.50
C HIS A 55 3.16 11.35 3.14
N GLU A 56 3.09 12.65 2.84
CA GLU A 56 2.63 13.18 1.55
C GLU A 56 3.73 14.01 0.87
N TYR A 57 3.80 13.89 -0.46
CA TYR A 57 4.71 14.63 -1.33
C TYR A 57 3.88 15.49 -2.30
N THR A 58 4.01 16.81 -2.22
CA THR A 58 3.10 17.75 -2.89
C THR A 58 3.78 18.68 -3.91
N THR A 59 5.10 18.59 -4.08
CA THR A 59 5.87 19.53 -4.88
C THR A 59 6.41 18.88 -6.17
N VAL A 60 7.70 18.56 -6.20
CA VAL A 60 8.41 18.03 -7.38
C VAL A 60 7.96 16.62 -7.72
N LEU A 61 7.78 15.80 -6.68
CA LEU A 61 7.16 14.49 -6.76
C LEU A 61 5.76 14.61 -6.17
N LYS A 62 4.76 14.14 -6.90
CA LYS A 62 3.40 14.01 -6.39
C LYS A 62 3.15 12.57 -6.01
N GLY A 63 2.80 12.33 -4.75
CA GLY A 63 2.70 10.99 -4.22
C GLY A 63 2.59 10.97 -2.70
N PHE A 64 2.71 9.79 -2.11
CA PHE A 64 2.63 9.60 -0.67
C PHE A 64 3.28 8.27 -0.26
N ALA A 65 3.75 8.19 0.97
CA ALA A 65 4.19 6.95 1.59
C ALA A 65 3.02 6.29 2.33
N VAL A 66 2.92 4.98 2.25
CA VAL A 66 1.81 4.20 2.78
C VAL A 66 2.30 2.95 3.49
N THR A 67 1.64 2.57 4.58
CA THR A 67 1.76 1.25 5.21
C THR A 67 0.52 0.45 4.82
N ALA A 68 0.69 -0.69 4.17
CA ALA A 68 -0.42 -1.44 3.57
C ALA A 68 -0.20 -2.95 3.67
N PRO A 69 -1.29 -3.75 3.74
CA PRO A 69 -1.21 -5.18 3.48
C PRO A 69 -0.62 -5.46 2.09
N GLU A 70 0.24 -6.47 1.96
CA GLU A 70 0.88 -6.80 0.67
C GLU A 70 -0.18 -7.16 -0.40
N GLU A 71 -1.18 -7.96 -0.05
CA GLU A 71 -2.32 -8.31 -0.93
C GLU A 71 -3.12 -7.07 -1.39
N ALA A 72 -3.25 -6.06 -0.52
CA ALA A 72 -3.91 -4.81 -0.88
C ALA A 72 -3.11 -4.03 -1.92
N MET A 73 -1.77 -4.04 -1.80
CA MET A 73 -0.89 -3.40 -2.78
C MET A 73 -0.84 -4.15 -4.10
N GLU A 74 -0.81 -5.48 -4.10
CA GLU A 74 -0.92 -6.29 -5.32
C GLU A 74 -2.23 -6.00 -6.07
N SER A 75 -3.35 -5.97 -5.33
CA SER A 75 -4.66 -5.64 -5.88
C SER A 75 -4.71 -4.22 -6.43
N PHE A 76 -4.05 -3.27 -5.76
CA PHE A 76 -3.94 -1.88 -6.20
C PHE A 76 -3.08 -1.75 -7.46
N GLU A 77 -1.93 -2.42 -7.54
CA GLU A 77 -1.03 -2.38 -8.70
C GLU A 77 -1.70 -2.91 -9.97
N ILE A 78 -2.53 -3.94 -9.86
CA ILE A 78 -3.34 -4.43 -10.99
C ILE A 78 -4.30 -3.34 -11.47
N GLN A 79 -5.01 -2.68 -10.55
CA GLN A 79 -5.96 -1.61 -10.88
C GLN A 79 -5.27 -0.36 -11.45
N ALA A 80 -4.07 -0.04 -10.94
CA ALA A 80 -3.33 1.16 -11.33
C ALA A 80 -2.80 1.13 -12.77
N GLN A 81 -2.76 -0.04 -13.43
CA GLN A 81 -2.33 -0.16 -14.83
C GLN A 81 -3.26 0.57 -15.80
N ASP A 82 -4.55 0.70 -15.43
CA ASP A 82 -5.57 1.33 -16.27
C ASP A 82 -5.81 2.81 -15.93
N PHE A 83 -5.01 3.39 -15.03
CA PHE A 83 -5.20 4.79 -14.63
C PHE A 83 -4.70 5.75 -15.68
N GLU A 84 -5.46 6.84 -15.88
CA GLU A 84 -5.08 7.94 -16.78
C GLU A 84 -3.73 8.55 -16.42
N TYR A 85 -3.43 8.64 -15.12
CA TYR A 85 -2.16 9.15 -14.60
C TYR A 85 -1.30 7.97 -14.14
N PRO A 86 -0.19 7.66 -14.84
CA PRO A 86 0.63 6.50 -14.51
C PRO A 86 1.21 6.59 -13.10
N ILE A 87 1.00 5.53 -12.32
CA ILE A 87 1.49 5.40 -10.95
C ILE A 87 2.70 4.46 -10.94
N THR A 88 3.67 4.75 -10.08
CA THR A 88 4.73 3.83 -9.71
C THR A 88 4.64 3.55 -8.22
N VAL A 89 4.81 2.28 -7.88
CA VAL A 89 4.80 1.77 -6.51
C VAL A 89 6.17 1.17 -6.24
N GLU A 90 6.79 1.55 -5.12
CA GLU A 90 8.06 1.01 -4.68
C GLU A 90 7.99 0.66 -3.19
N GLN A 91 8.66 -0.42 -2.78
CA GLN A 91 8.80 -0.74 -1.36
C GLN A 91 9.74 0.27 -0.68
N ASP A 92 9.31 0.84 0.45
CA ASP A 92 10.09 1.79 1.24
C ASP A 92 11.18 1.08 2.06
N LYS A 93 12.42 1.16 1.58
CA LYS A 93 13.58 0.49 2.19
C LYS A 93 14.34 1.42 3.12
N VAL A 94 14.83 0.84 4.22
CA VAL A 94 15.70 1.54 5.16
C VAL A 94 17.07 1.77 4.53
N VAL A 95 17.54 3.01 4.55
CA VAL A 95 18.91 3.38 4.18
C VAL A 95 19.76 3.61 5.42
N CYS A 96 21.06 3.29 5.32
CA CYS A 96 22.01 3.47 6.42
C CYS A 96 23.09 4.50 6.06
N LYS A 97 23.67 5.14 7.09
CA LYS A 97 24.76 6.11 6.89
C LYS A 97 26.00 5.39 6.37
N TYR A 98 26.54 5.87 5.25
CA TYR A 98 27.82 5.39 4.75
C TYR A 98 28.97 5.82 5.68
N ARG A 99 29.72 4.87 6.25
CA ARG A 99 30.89 5.15 7.09
C ARG A 99 32.18 5.03 6.28
N ASN A 100 32.81 6.17 5.99
CA ASN A 100 34.15 6.20 5.37
C ASN A 100 35.23 5.77 6.39
N LYS A 101 35.96 4.69 6.10
CA LYS A 101 37.00 4.14 6.98
C LYS A 101 38.21 5.07 7.19
N ARG A 102 38.38 6.13 6.38
CA ARG A 102 39.49 7.08 6.51
C ARG A 102 39.34 8.08 7.66
N SER A 103 38.15 8.27 8.22
CA SER A 103 37.92 9.20 9.34
C SER A 103 38.23 8.58 10.71
N ALA A 104 38.49 7.27 10.79
CA ALA A 104 38.74 6.55 12.05
C ALA A 104 40.23 6.47 12.45
N LEU A 105 41.15 7.02 11.65
CA LEU A 105 42.60 6.96 11.87
C LEU A 105 43.22 8.31 12.28
N GLY A 106 42.40 9.31 12.61
CA GLY A 106 42.84 10.68 12.86
C GLY A 106 42.46 11.23 14.25
N ALA A 107 42.42 10.39 15.27
CA ALA A 107 42.27 10.78 16.68
C ALA A 107 43.47 10.28 17.49
#